data_AF-A0A831YEP4-F1
#
_entry.id   AF-A0A831YEP4-F1
#
_cell.length_a   1.000
_cell.length_b   1.000
_cell.length_c   1.000
_cell.angle_alpha   90.00
_cell.angle_beta   90.00
_cell.angle_gamma   90.00
#
_symmetry.space_group_name_H-M   'P 1'
#
loop_
_entity.id
_entity.type
_entity.pdbx_description
1 polymer ?
#
loop_
_entity_poly.entity_id
_entity_poly.type
_entity_poly.pdbx_seq_one_letter_code
_entity_poly.pdbx_strand_id
1 'polypeptide(L)'
;QKFREMGLKEGKHFTVKMPKGGKEGYVFISSVGLRRAARLSVHGSGRQRELAEEFISYILKRAEEKSKAKREDEDVYEKVKEVVDKGKSWGSLTLKGFAATVDGGYEVKVIDGSAEIKESWSGKKLLRLRITAEVNGVRDDYTITYIRVDRNKAMGYAVMRADAPGGREADKERLSALVEALTGKKPWKDSKKIRCGREHLDGFARFAEFADAIEEWLEETGGG
;
A
#
# COMPACT_ATOMS: atom_id res chain seq x y z
N GLN A 1 24.99 2.57 9.86
CA GLN A 1 24.81 1.33 10.65
C GLN A 1 23.36 1.17 11.13
N LYS A 2 22.80 2.14 11.88
CA LYS A 2 21.44 2.08 12.46
C LYS A 2 20.28 1.71 11.51
N PHE A 3 20.25 2.21 10.26
CA PHE A 3 19.15 1.89 9.33
C PHE A 3 19.06 0.41 8.97
N ARG A 4 20.20 -0.27 8.80
CA ARG A 4 20.22 -1.70 8.49
C ARG A 4 19.81 -2.53 9.70
N GLU A 5 20.26 -2.15 10.90
CA GLU A 5 19.86 -2.78 12.17
C GLU A 5 18.34 -2.65 12.44
N MET A 6 17.75 -1.53 12.04
CA MET A 6 16.31 -1.30 12.07
C MET A 6 15.55 -2.08 10.98
N GLY A 7 16.22 -2.76 10.06
CA GLY A 7 15.58 -3.54 9.00
C GLY A 7 15.33 -2.78 7.69
N LEU A 8 15.95 -1.61 7.48
CA LEU A 8 15.95 -0.94 6.18
C LEU A 8 17.09 -1.43 5.27
N LYS A 9 16.83 -1.43 3.96
CA LYS A 9 17.74 -1.94 2.93
C LYS A 9 18.19 -0.77 2.07
N GLU A 10 19.49 -0.61 1.91
CA GLU A 10 20.06 0.40 1.01
C GLU A 10 19.66 0.12 -0.44
N GLY A 11 19.42 1.15 -1.25
CA GLY A 11 18.90 1.04 -2.61
C GLY A 11 17.38 0.85 -2.71
N LYS A 12 16.74 0.29 -1.67
CA LYS A 12 15.27 0.10 -1.61
C LYS A 12 14.59 1.15 -0.72
N HIS A 13 15.08 1.29 0.50
CA HIS A 13 14.49 2.17 1.53
C HIS A 13 15.22 3.49 1.68
N PHE A 14 16.54 3.47 1.49
CA PHE A 14 17.36 4.66 1.57
C PHE A 14 18.54 4.59 0.60
N THR A 15 19.10 5.74 0.27
CA THR A 15 20.35 5.86 -0.48
C THR A 15 21.27 6.84 0.23
N VAL A 16 22.57 6.58 0.18
CA VAL A 16 23.60 7.46 0.75
C VAL A 16 24.38 8.08 -0.40
N LYS A 17 24.50 9.41 -0.41
CA LYS A 17 25.35 10.13 -1.35
C LYS A 17 26.49 10.78 -0.60
N MET A 18 27.72 10.32 -0.89
CA MET A 18 28.96 10.92 -0.40
C MET A 18 29.55 11.78 -1.53
N PRO A 19 29.39 13.12 -1.48
CA PRO A 19 29.98 14.00 -2.48
C PRO A 19 31.52 13.97 -2.43
N LYS A 20 32.17 14.13 -3.59
CA LYS A 20 33.63 14.26 -3.67
C LYS A 20 34.09 15.54 -2.97
N GLY A 21 35.25 15.48 -2.30
CA GLY A 21 35.90 16.66 -1.70
C GLY A 21 35.48 17.01 -0.27
N GLY A 22 35.11 16.02 0.55
CA GLY A 22 34.89 16.22 2.00
C GLY A 22 33.63 17.00 2.39
N LYS A 23 32.71 17.25 1.45
CA LYS A 23 31.40 17.83 1.73
C LYS A 23 30.52 16.85 2.52
N GLU A 24 29.59 17.38 3.32
CA GLU A 24 28.66 16.55 4.10
C GLU A 24 27.86 15.59 3.20
N GLY A 25 27.78 14.33 3.60
CA GLY A 25 26.97 13.32 2.93
C GLY A 25 25.49 13.50 3.21
N TYR A 26 24.64 13.08 2.26
CA TYR A 26 23.19 13.11 2.42
C TYR A 26 22.62 11.69 2.40
N VAL A 27 21.70 11.43 3.33
CA VAL A 27 20.87 10.23 3.31
C VAL A 27 19.50 10.61 2.79
N PHE A 28 19.06 9.95 1.72
CA PHE A 28 17.70 10.06 1.20
C PHE A 28 16.91 8.83 1.62
N ILE A 29 15.74 9.02 2.21
CA ILE A 29 14.83 7.95 2.62
C ILE A 29 13.58 8.02 1.75
N SER A 30 13.24 6.91 1.09
CA SER A 30 12.06 6.84 0.23
C SER A 30 10.78 6.79 1.07
N SER A 31 9.64 7.15 0.47
CA SER A 31 8.34 6.98 1.14
C SER A 31 8.05 5.52 1.51
N VAL A 32 8.53 4.56 0.70
CA VAL A 32 8.49 3.12 1.01
C VAL A 32 9.36 2.81 2.23
N GLY A 33 10.58 3.35 2.29
CA GLY A 33 11.47 3.20 3.44
C GLY A 33 10.89 3.77 4.74
N LEU A 34 10.26 4.94 4.67
CA LEU A 34 9.61 5.55 5.83
C LEU A 34 8.39 4.73 6.29
N ARG A 35 7.58 4.21 5.36
CA ARG A 35 6.46 3.31 5.69
C ARG A 35 6.93 2.02 6.34
N ARG A 36 8.00 1.41 5.83
CA ARG A 36 8.59 0.22 6.44
C ARG A 36 9.09 0.51 7.86
N ALA A 37 9.79 1.62 8.07
CA ALA A 37 10.20 2.02 9.42
C ALA A 37 8.98 2.19 10.35
N ALA A 38 7.91 2.83 9.86
CA ALA A 38 6.69 3.00 10.63
C ALA A 38 5.99 1.68 10.95
N ARG A 39 5.92 0.74 9.99
CA ARG A 39 5.42 -0.62 10.22
C ARG A 39 6.24 -1.33 11.30
N LEU A 40 7.57 -1.25 11.21
CA LEU A 40 8.48 -1.88 12.17
C LEU A 40 8.45 -1.25 13.57
N SER A 41 8.05 0.02 13.71
CA SER A 41 7.84 0.63 15.04
C SER A 41 6.66 0.03 15.81
N VAL A 42 5.71 -0.61 15.12
CA VAL A 42 4.53 -1.25 15.72
C VAL A 42 4.72 -2.77 15.76
N HIS A 43 5.07 -3.35 14.61
CA HIS A 43 5.07 -4.79 14.37
C HIS A 43 6.47 -5.43 14.36
N GLY A 44 7.53 -4.63 14.47
CA GLY A 44 8.89 -5.14 14.61
C GLY A 44 9.11 -5.81 15.97
N SER A 45 10.25 -6.49 16.12
CA SER A 45 10.58 -7.24 17.34
C SER A 45 11.86 -6.73 18.02
N GLY A 46 11.84 -6.64 19.34
CA GLY A 46 13.01 -6.31 20.17
C GLY A 46 13.69 -5.01 19.73
N ARG A 47 15.02 -5.06 19.59
CA ARG A 47 15.83 -3.89 19.24
C ARG A 47 15.44 -3.23 17.92
N GLN A 48 14.92 -4.00 16.96
CA GLN A 48 14.47 -3.46 15.68
C GLN A 48 13.32 -2.46 15.86
N ARG A 49 12.34 -2.83 16.71
CA ARG A 49 11.17 -2.00 16.99
C ARG A 49 11.55 -0.72 17.71
N GLU A 50 12.41 -0.81 18.73
CA GLU A 50 12.91 0.35 19.48
C GLU A 50 13.59 1.35 18.56
N LEU A 51 14.50 0.88 17.69
CA LEU A 51 15.20 1.74 16.73
C LEU A 51 14.23 2.40 15.74
N ALA A 52 13.20 1.66 15.31
CA ALA A 52 12.17 2.16 14.41
C ALA A 52 11.29 3.24 15.07
N GLU A 53 10.88 3.02 16.32
CA GLU A 53 10.09 3.98 17.08
C GLU A 53 10.87 5.28 17.37
N GLU A 54 12.13 5.17 17.79
CA GLU A 54 13.02 6.32 17.97
C GLU A 54 13.17 7.11 16.66
N PHE A 55 13.39 6.40 15.55
CA PHE A 55 13.56 7.01 14.24
C PHE A 55 12.30 7.75 13.76
N ILE A 56 11.11 7.14 13.91
CA ILE A 56 9.84 7.76 13.51
C ILE A 56 9.55 9.01 14.34
N SER A 57 9.78 8.94 15.66
CA SER A 57 9.61 10.08 16.57
C SER A 57 10.52 11.24 16.16
N TYR A 58 11.77 10.94 15.83
CA TYR A 58 12.73 11.93 15.35
C TYR A 58 12.31 12.58 14.03
N ILE A 59 11.84 11.79 13.06
CA ILE A 59 11.40 12.29 11.76
C ILE A 59 10.17 13.20 11.88
N LEU A 60 9.18 12.81 12.69
CA LEU A 60 7.99 13.64 12.92
C LEU A 60 8.35 14.97 13.57
N LYS A 61 9.22 14.96 14.60
CA LYS A 61 9.72 16.19 15.23
C LYS A 61 10.41 17.11 14.22
N ARG A 62 11.29 16.57 13.37
CA ARG A 62 11.95 17.33 12.31
C ARG A 62 10.97 17.88 11.28
N ALA A 63 9.95 17.11 10.92
CA ALA A 63 8.92 17.56 9.99
C ALA A 63 8.11 18.73 10.58
N GLU A 64 7.77 18.67 11.87
CA GLU A 64 7.09 19.74 12.60
C GLU A 64 7.94 21.02 12.67
N GLU A 65 9.21 20.91 13.06
CA GLU A 65 10.16 22.04 13.08
C GLU A 65 10.27 22.69 11.69
N LYS A 66 10.28 21.88 10.63
CA LYS A 66 10.36 22.36 9.25
C LYS A 66 9.06 23.01 8.77
N SER A 67 7.90 22.49 9.16
CA SER A 67 6.60 23.14 8.90
C SER A 67 6.54 24.52 9.55
N LYS A 68 6.97 24.65 10.82
CA LYS A 68 7.00 25.94 11.55
C LYS A 68 7.93 26.98 10.91
N ALA A 69 9.00 26.53 10.25
CA ALA A 69 9.97 27.40 9.59
C ALA A 69 9.58 27.82 8.16
N LYS A 70 8.52 27.24 7.57
CA LYS A 70 8.04 27.59 6.22
C LYS A 70 6.85 28.56 6.30
N ARG A 71 6.69 29.41 5.27
CA ARG A 71 5.48 30.23 5.09
C ARG A 71 4.29 29.33 4.74
N GLU A 72 3.09 29.82 5.10
CA GLU A 72 1.78 29.20 4.90
C GLU A 72 1.67 28.55 3.51
N ASP A 73 1.14 27.31 3.46
CA ASP A 73 0.78 26.49 2.28
C ASP A 73 1.52 25.15 2.12
N GLU A 74 2.60 24.86 2.87
CA GLU A 74 3.25 23.53 2.81
C GLU A 74 3.48 22.89 4.17
N ASP A 75 2.47 22.12 4.63
CA ASP A 75 2.61 21.33 5.86
C ASP A 75 3.38 20.03 5.60
N VAL A 76 4.71 20.11 5.79
CA VAL A 76 5.63 18.97 5.71
C VAL A 76 5.28 17.91 6.76
N TYR A 77 4.89 18.33 7.96
CA TYR A 77 4.49 17.46 9.05
C TYR A 77 3.30 16.59 8.65
N GLU A 78 2.23 17.17 8.10
CA GLU A 78 1.04 16.39 7.73
C GLU A 78 1.35 15.35 6.64
N LYS A 79 2.14 15.72 5.62
CA LYS A 79 2.58 14.77 4.58
C LYS A 79 3.40 13.62 5.15
N VAL A 80 4.32 13.92 6.08
CA VAL A 80 5.18 12.90 6.71
C VAL A 80 4.34 12.01 7.63
N LYS A 81 3.46 12.61 8.43
CA LYS A 81 2.54 11.90 9.33
C LYS A 81 1.63 10.96 8.57
N GLU A 82 1.04 11.38 7.45
CA GLU A 82 0.21 10.51 6.60
C GLU A 82 0.99 9.27 6.12
N VAL A 83 2.26 9.44 5.73
CA VAL A 83 3.12 8.32 5.30
C VAL A 83 3.41 7.38 6.48
N VAL A 84 3.66 7.93 7.67
CA VAL A 84 3.90 7.16 8.90
C VAL A 84 2.66 6.39 9.32
N ASP A 85 1.50 7.03 9.40
CA ASP A 85 0.25 6.42 9.85
C ASP A 85 -0.19 5.29 8.90
N LYS A 86 -0.05 5.50 7.59
CA LYS A 86 -0.24 4.42 6.60
C LYS A 86 0.71 3.26 6.85
N GLY A 87 1.99 3.51 7.08
CA GLY A 87 2.96 2.46 7.38
C GLY A 87 2.64 1.67 8.65
N LYS A 88 2.21 2.34 9.72
CA LYS A 88 1.77 1.68 10.97
C LYS A 88 0.55 0.78 10.76
N SER A 89 -0.36 1.18 9.87
CA SER A 89 -1.58 0.41 9.57
C SER A 89 -1.35 -0.84 8.71
N TRP A 90 -0.16 -1.02 8.14
CA TRP A 90 0.09 -2.16 7.24
C TRP A 90 0.11 -3.49 7.99
N GLY A 91 -0.71 -4.42 7.52
CA GLY A 91 -0.92 -5.72 8.14
C GLY A 91 -1.60 -5.67 9.51
N SER A 92 -2.27 -4.57 9.87
CA SER A 92 -2.96 -4.45 11.16
C SER A 92 -4.35 -5.12 11.19
N LEU A 93 -4.89 -5.51 10.03
CA LEU A 93 -6.19 -6.15 9.88
C LEU A 93 -6.03 -7.58 9.33
N THR A 94 -7.01 -8.43 9.64
CA THR A 94 -7.17 -9.75 9.02
C THR A 94 -8.23 -9.66 7.94
N LEU A 95 -7.94 -10.18 6.75
CA LEU A 95 -8.87 -10.17 5.62
C LEU A 95 -9.93 -11.25 5.75
N LYS A 96 -9.51 -12.46 6.14
CA LYS A 96 -10.42 -13.61 6.26
C LYS A 96 -11.48 -13.35 7.34
N GLY A 97 -12.75 -13.45 6.95
CA GLY A 97 -13.87 -13.15 7.83
C GLY A 97 -14.22 -11.67 7.93
N PHE A 98 -13.56 -10.79 7.17
CA PHE A 98 -13.94 -9.39 7.06
C PHE A 98 -15.37 -9.27 6.50
N ALA A 99 -16.19 -8.45 7.15
CA ALA A 99 -17.53 -8.14 6.68
C ALA A 99 -17.83 -6.65 6.84
N ALA A 100 -18.50 -6.07 5.84
CA ALA A 100 -18.92 -4.68 5.86
C ALA A 100 -20.10 -4.45 4.92
N THR A 101 -20.91 -3.44 5.22
CA THR A 101 -21.93 -2.92 4.31
C THR A 101 -21.47 -1.57 3.79
N VAL A 102 -21.51 -1.37 2.48
CA VAL A 102 -21.10 -0.12 1.82
C VAL A 102 -22.30 0.59 1.18
N ASP A 103 -22.05 1.82 0.74
CA ASP A 103 -23.02 2.63 0.02
C ASP A 103 -23.72 1.84 -1.10
N GLY A 104 -25.03 2.00 -1.22
CA GLY A 104 -25.85 1.22 -2.15
C GLY A 104 -26.36 -0.11 -1.58
N GLY A 105 -26.12 -0.38 -0.29
CA GLY A 105 -26.67 -1.54 0.41
C GLY A 105 -26.00 -2.86 0.04
N TYR A 106 -24.74 -2.80 -0.41
CA TYR A 106 -23.97 -4.00 -0.71
C TYR A 106 -23.34 -4.57 0.56
N GLU A 107 -23.78 -5.76 0.96
CA GLU A 107 -23.16 -6.56 2.01
C GLU A 107 -22.00 -7.36 1.43
N VAL A 108 -20.81 -7.16 1.99
CA VAL A 108 -19.57 -7.84 1.59
C VAL A 108 -19.13 -8.75 2.72
N LYS A 109 -18.85 -10.03 2.41
CA LYS A 109 -18.26 -11.01 3.34
C LYS A 109 -17.07 -11.69 2.67
N VAL A 110 -15.87 -11.47 3.20
CA VAL A 110 -14.65 -12.05 2.65
C VAL A 110 -14.39 -13.43 3.26
N ILE A 111 -14.23 -14.41 2.39
CA ILE A 111 -14.00 -15.82 2.74
C ILE A 111 -12.51 -16.11 2.82
N ASP A 112 -11.74 -15.60 1.86
CA ASP A 112 -10.30 -15.83 1.77
C ASP A 112 -9.62 -14.77 0.88
N GLY A 113 -8.31 -14.67 0.98
CA GLY A 113 -7.53 -13.91 0.01
C GLY A 113 -6.04 -14.17 0.08
N SER A 114 -5.37 -13.89 -1.04
CA SER A 114 -3.94 -14.07 -1.18
C SER A 114 -3.33 -13.03 -2.13
N ALA A 115 -2.04 -12.76 -1.95
CA ALA A 115 -1.26 -11.94 -2.84
C ALA A 115 -0.10 -12.74 -3.45
N GLU A 116 0.13 -12.57 -4.75
CA GLU A 116 1.26 -13.17 -5.47
C GLU A 116 1.99 -12.11 -6.31
N ILE A 117 3.33 -12.18 -6.33
CA ILE A 117 4.16 -11.41 -7.27
C ILE A 117 4.45 -12.31 -8.47
N LYS A 118 4.16 -11.83 -9.68
CA LYS A 118 4.40 -12.55 -10.94
C LYS A 118 5.21 -11.72 -11.90
N GLU A 119 5.94 -12.39 -12.78
CA GLU A 119 6.63 -11.74 -13.88
C GLU A 119 5.78 -11.78 -15.14
N SER A 120 5.64 -10.65 -15.83
CA SER A 120 5.03 -10.61 -17.16
C SER A 120 5.97 -11.21 -18.20
N TRP A 121 5.44 -11.52 -19.38
CA TRP A 121 6.23 -11.94 -20.54
C TRP A 121 7.36 -10.95 -20.92
N SER A 122 7.23 -9.69 -20.52
CA SER A 122 8.20 -8.60 -20.76
C SER A 122 9.15 -8.35 -19.58
N GLY A 123 9.19 -9.26 -18.61
CA GLY A 123 10.05 -9.16 -17.43
C GLY A 123 9.57 -8.18 -16.36
N LYS A 124 8.35 -7.64 -16.48
CA LYS A 124 7.81 -6.67 -15.52
C LYS A 124 7.13 -7.40 -14.36
N LYS A 125 7.51 -7.05 -13.13
CA LYS A 125 6.85 -7.56 -11.92
C LYS A 125 5.43 -6.99 -11.76
N LEU A 126 4.46 -7.87 -11.61
CA LEU A 126 3.05 -7.62 -11.36
C LEU A 126 2.71 -8.10 -9.95
N LEU A 127 1.84 -7.38 -9.27
CA LEU A 127 1.25 -7.82 -8.01
C LEU A 127 -0.19 -8.25 -8.29
N ARG A 128 -0.57 -9.47 -7.94
CA ARG A 128 -1.94 -9.95 -8.08
C ARG A 128 -2.54 -10.23 -6.71
N LEU A 129 -3.66 -9.56 -6.43
CA LEU A 129 -4.48 -9.79 -5.26
C LEU A 129 -5.68 -10.65 -5.69
N ARG A 130 -5.91 -11.74 -4.97
CA ARG A 130 -7.06 -12.63 -5.14
C ARG A 130 -7.90 -12.57 -3.87
N ILE A 131 -9.21 -12.40 -4.04
CA ILE A 131 -10.16 -12.29 -2.94
C ILE A 131 -11.36 -13.16 -3.28
N THR A 132 -11.66 -14.13 -2.43
CA THR A 132 -12.91 -14.89 -2.49
C THR A 132 -13.90 -14.22 -1.54
N ALA A 133 -15.03 -13.76 -2.05
CA ALA A 133 -16.02 -13.04 -1.24
C ALA A 133 -17.45 -13.31 -1.71
N GLU A 134 -18.38 -13.19 -0.78
CA GLU A 134 -19.81 -13.06 -1.06
C GLU A 134 -20.18 -11.58 -1.06
N VAL A 135 -20.84 -11.11 -2.12
CA VAL A 135 -21.35 -9.75 -2.23
C VAL A 135 -22.84 -9.81 -2.58
N ASN A 136 -23.71 -9.36 -1.68
CA ASN A 136 -25.17 -9.49 -1.78
C ASN A 136 -25.63 -10.92 -2.14
N GLY A 137 -25.10 -11.91 -1.43
CA GLY A 137 -25.45 -13.33 -1.62
C GLY A 137 -24.80 -13.98 -2.85
N VAL A 138 -24.01 -13.25 -3.64
CA VAL A 138 -23.27 -13.81 -4.78
C VAL A 138 -21.82 -14.07 -4.38
N ARG A 139 -21.45 -15.35 -4.28
CA ARG A 139 -20.08 -15.77 -4.04
C ARG A 139 -19.25 -15.72 -5.32
N ASP A 140 -18.09 -15.09 -5.26
CA ASP A 140 -17.18 -14.97 -6.39
C ASP A 140 -15.69 -14.84 -5.99
N ASP A 141 -14.80 -15.07 -6.96
CA ASP A 141 -13.36 -14.90 -6.91
C ASP A 141 -12.93 -13.67 -7.70
N TYR A 142 -12.57 -12.61 -6.99
CA TYR A 142 -12.15 -11.35 -7.56
C TYR A 142 -10.63 -11.31 -7.66
N THR A 143 -10.15 -10.85 -8.82
CA THR A 143 -8.71 -10.67 -9.06
C THR A 143 -8.40 -9.23 -9.45
N ILE A 144 -7.48 -8.60 -8.72
CA ILE A 144 -6.95 -7.26 -9.00
C ILE A 144 -5.45 -7.40 -9.28
N THR A 145 -5.01 -7.00 -10.48
CA THR A 145 -3.61 -7.02 -10.87
C THR A 145 -3.05 -5.61 -10.94
N TYR A 146 -2.06 -5.33 -10.09
CA TYR A 146 -1.31 -4.09 -10.04
C TYR A 146 -0.07 -4.13 -10.92
N ILE A 147 0.12 -3.05 -11.65
CA ILE A 147 1.31 -2.75 -12.44
C ILE A 147 1.96 -1.46 -11.95
N ARG A 148 3.27 -1.35 -12.13
CA ARG A 148 3.99 -0.10 -11.97
C ARG A 148 3.94 0.66 -13.29
N VAL A 149 3.33 1.85 -13.29
CA VAL A 149 3.25 2.71 -14.47
C VAL A 149 4.46 3.64 -14.52
N ASP A 150 4.83 4.20 -13.37
CA ASP A 150 6.04 4.99 -13.16
C ASP A 150 6.54 4.78 -11.71
N ARG A 151 7.66 5.40 -11.33
CA ARG A 151 8.29 5.27 -10.00
C ARG A 151 7.32 5.47 -8.83
N ASN A 152 6.35 6.37 -8.96
CA ASN A 152 5.42 6.77 -7.89
C ASN A 152 3.98 6.26 -8.11
N LYS A 153 3.67 5.71 -9.29
CA LYS A 153 2.31 5.35 -9.71
C LYS A 153 2.14 3.85 -9.85
N ALA A 154 1.35 3.29 -8.94
CA ALA A 154 0.78 1.95 -9.06
C ALA A 154 -0.64 2.04 -9.62
N MET A 155 -0.98 1.13 -10.54
CA MET A 155 -2.32 1.03 -11.10
C MET A 155 -2.79 -0.43 -11.08
N GLY A 156 -3.91 -0.66 -10.41
CA GLY A 156 -4.61 -1.94 -10.34
C GLY A 156 -5.71 -2.03 -11.37
N TYR A 157 -5.79 -3.18 -12.03
CA TYR A 157 -6.86 -3.52 -12.96
C TYR A 157 -7.56 -4.77 -12.47
N ALA A 158 -8.88 -4.71 -12.44
CA ALA A 158 -9.70 -5.84 -12.01
C ALA A 158 -10.36 -6.52 -13.21
N VAL A 159 -10.45 -7.84 -13.15
CA VAL A 159 -11.07 -8.67 -14.21
C VAL A 159 -12.58 -8.67 -13.98
N MET A 160 -13.34 -8.23 -14.98
CA MET A 160 -14.81 -8.32 -14.98
C MET A 160 -15.25 -9.41 -15.93
N ARG A 161 -16.21 -10.22 -15.50
CA ARG A 161 -16.65 -11.41 -16.23
C ARG A 161 -18.03 -11.21 -16.81
N ALA A 162 -18.18 -11.51 -18.10
CA ALA A 162 -19.46 -11.36 -18.80
C ALA A 162 -20.47 -12.43 -18.39
N ASP A 163 -19.96 -13.60 -18.01
CA ASP A 163 -20.66 -14.80 -17.55
C ASP A 163 -20.90 -14.83 -16.04
N ALA A 164 -20.52 -13.78 -15.30
CA ALA A 164 -20.83 -13.66 -13.89
C ALA A 164 -22.36 -13.56 -13.66
N PRO A 165 -22.87 -13.99 -12.49
CA PRO A 165 -24.30 -13.84 -12.16
C PRO A 165 -24.77 -12.38 -12.30
N GLY A 166 -25.85 -12.16 -13.05
CA GLY A 166 -26.35 -10.81 -13.37
C GLY A 166 -25.57 -10.07 -14.47
N GLY A 167 -24.62 -10.75 -15.12
CA GLY A 167 -23.80 -10.22 -16.20
C GLY A 167 -22.70 -9.26 -15.73
N ARG A 168 -21.97 -8.72 -16.71
CA ARG A 168 -20.80 -7.85 -16.51
C ARG A 168 -21.08 -6.62 -15.65
N GLU A 169 -22.26 -6.03 -15.79
CA GLU A 169 -22.60 -4.80 -15.07
C GLU A 169 -22.80 -5.06 -13.57
N ALA A 170 -23.51 -6.14 -13.22
CA ALA A 170 -23.66 -6.55 -11.83
C ALA A 170 -22.32 -6.95 -11.20
N ASP A 171 -21.45 -7.62 -11.97
CA ASP A 171 -20.10 -7.97 -11.54
C ASP A 171 -19.24 -6.74 -11.24
N LYS A 172 -19.33 -5.72 -12.10
CA LYS A 172 -18.67 -4.44 -11.91
C LYS A 172 -19.13 -3.75 -10.62
N GLU A 173 -20.43 -3.73 -10.34
CA GLU A 173 -20.94 -3.13 -9.10
C GLU A 173 -20.51 -3.91 -7.85
N ARG A 174 -20.58 -5.24 -7.87
CA ARG A 174 -20.10 -6.07 -6.74
C ARG A 174 -18.61 -5.87 -6.46
N LEU A 175 -17.79 -5.86 -7.51
CA LEU A 175 -16.36 -5.61 -7.38
C LEU A 175 -16.07 -4.18 -6.89
N SER A 176 -16.84 -3.19 -7.35
CA SER A 176 -16.74 -1.82 -6.83
C SER A 176 -17.03 -1.75 -5.33
N ALA A 177 -18.08 -2.44 -4.88
CA ALA A 177 -18.46 -2.53 -3.48
C ALA A 177 -17.39 -3.25 -2.64
N LEU A 178 -16.82 -4.36 -3.15
CA LEU A 178 -15.73 -5.08 -2.48
C LEU A 178 -14.50 -4.18 -2.28
N VAL A 179 -14.09 -3.44 -3.31
CA VAL A 179 -12.95 -2.51 -3.21
C VAL A 179 -13.24 -1.42 -2.19
N GLU A 180 -14.43 -0.81 -2.25
CA GLU A 180 -14.82 0.21 -1.29
C GLU A 180 -14.83 -0.30 0.15
N ALA A 181 -15.36 -1.50 0.38
CA ALA A 181 -15.41 -2.12 1.70
C ALA A 181 -14.00 -2.33 2.27
N LEU A 182 -13.08 -2.84 1.43
CA LEU A 182 -11.72 -3.16 1.85
C LEU A 182 -10.80 -1.94 1.94
N THR A 183 -11.04 -0.88 1.17
CA THR A 183 -10.12 0.28 1.11
C THR A 183 -10.72 1.58 1.64
N GLY A 184 -12.03 1.62 1.92
CA GLY A 184 -12.77 2.84 2.28
C GLY A 184 -12.87 3.86 1.13
N LYS A 185 -12.61 3.43 -0.12
CA LYS A 185 -12.55 4.29 -1.30
C LYS A 185 -13.17 3.59 -2.50
N LYS A 186 -14.09 4.26 -3.18
CA LYS A 186 -14.67 3.77 -4.44
C LYS A 186 -13.61 3.74 -5.53
N PRO A 187 -13.47 2.63 -6.27
CA PRO A 187 -12.57 2.60 -7.42
C PRO A 187 -13.13 3.46 -8.54
N TRP A 188 -12.23 3.87 -9.45
CA TRP A 188 -12.67 4.49 -10.69
C TRP A 188 -13.21 3.40 -11.62
N LYS A 189 -14.38 3.64 -12.23
CA LYS A 189 -15.02 2.70 -13.16
C LYS A 189 -15.50 3.42 -14.41
N ASP A 190 -15.32 2.77 -15.56
CA ASP A 190 -15.93 3.15 -16.84
C ASP A 190 -16.76 1.98 -17.40
N SER A 191 -17.28 2.10 -18.62
CA SER A 191 -18.08 1.04 -19.27
C SER A 191 -17.30 -0.25 -19.55
N LYS A 192 -15.96 -0.23 -19.46
CA LYS A 192 -15.08 -1.32 -19.87
C LYS A 192 -14.12 -1.80 -18.78
N LYS A 193 -13.84 -1.01 -17.74
CA LYS A 193 -12.75 -1.24 -16.78
C LYS A 193 -13.04 -0.68 -15.39
N ILE A 194 -12.51 -1.38 -14.38
CA ILE A 194 -12.31 -0.88 -13.02
C ILE A 194 -10.83 -0.61 -12.82
N ARG A 195 -10.50 0.53 -12.20
CA ARG A 195 -9.12 0.95 -11.90
C ARG A 195 -8.96 1.31 -10.44
N CYS A 196 -7.91 0.76 -9.83
CA CYS A 196 -7.55 0.98 -8.44
C CYS A 196 -6.18 1.70 -8.38
N GLY A 197 -6.16 2.94 -7.90
CA GLY A 197 -4.93 3.72 -7.72
C GLY A 197 -4.09 3.33 -6.49
N ARG A 198 -3.12 4.19 -6.17
CA ARG A 198 -2.23 4.04 -5.01
C ARG A 198 -2.98 4.02 -3.66
N GLU A 199 -4.01 4.83 -3.51
CA GLU A 199 -4.82 4.86 -2.27
C GLU A 199 -5.51 3.54 -2.00
N HIS A 200 -6.04 2.88 -3.04
CA HIS A 200 -6.63 1.56 -2.92
C HIS A 200 -5.57 0.52 -2.52
N LEU A 201 -4.38 0.58 -3.12
CA LEU A 201 -3.28 -0.31 -2.76
C LEU A 201 -2.85 -0.13 -1.30
N ASP A 202 -2.81 1.12 -0.82
CA ASP A 202 -2.53 1.43 0.59
C ASP A 202 -3.64 0.92 1.52
N GLY A 203 -4.90 0.96 1.07
CA GLY A 203 -6.04 0.38 1.79
C GLY A 203 -5.97 -1.15 1.88
N PHE A 204 -5.60 -1.84 0.80
CA PHE A 204 -5.38 -3.28 0.78
C PHE A 204 -4.20 -3.71 1.66
N ALA A 205 -3.15 -2.90 1.73
CA ALA A 205 -1.97 -3.20 2.55
C ALA A 205 -2.26 -3.23 4.05
N ARG A 206 -3.43 -2.76 4.51
CA ARG A 206 -3.88 -2.91 5.90
C ARG A 206 -4.11 -4.38 6.28
N PHE A 207 -4.40 -5.24 5.31
CA PHE A 207 -4.65 -6.66 5.55
C PHE A 207 -3.35 -7.46 5.55
N ALA A 208 -3.16 -8.27 6.58
CA ALA A 208 -1.94 -9.07 6.80
C ALA A 208 -1.65 -10.01 5.61
N GLU A 209 -2.70 -10.59 5.03
CA GLU A 209 -2.64 -11.48 3.87
C GLU A 209 -2.06 -10.82 2.61
N PHE A 210 -2.04 -9.47 2.55
CA PHE A 210 -1.53 -8.71 1.42
C PHE A 210 -0.30 -7.86 1.74
N ALA A 211 -0.12 -7.45 2.99
CA ALA A 211 0.85 -6.43 3.39
C ALA A 211 2.28 -6.74 2.92
N ASP A 212 2.77 -7.96 3.16
CA ASP A 212 4.13 -8.35 2.84
C ASP A 212 4.39 -8.36 1.34
N ALA A 213 3.49 -8.95 0.55
CA ALA A 213 3.60 -8.99 -0.90
C ALA A 213 3.49 -7.59 -1.53
N ILE A 214 2.65 -6.71 -0.97
CA ILE A 214 2.55 -5.32 -1.41
C ILE A 214 3.85 -4.57 -1.12
N GLU A 215 4.41 -4.72 0.08
CA GLU A 215 5.66 -4.09 0.49
C GLU A 215 6.82 -4.56 -0.41
N GLU A 216 6.98 -5.87 -0.58
CA GLU A 216 8.01 -6.45 -1.43
C GLU A 216 7.89 -5.95 -2.86
N TRP A 217 6.68 -5.99 -3.45
CA TRP A 217 6.48 -5.51 -4.81
C TRP A 217 6.82 -4.02 -4.97
N LEU A 218 6.55 -3.20 -3.96
CA LEU A 218 6.91 -1.77 -3.95
C LEU A 218 8.42 -1.54 -3.82
N GLU A 219 9.10 -2.32 -3.00
CA GLU A 219 10.56 -2.29 -2.87
C GLU A 219 11.23 -2.60 -4.21
N GLU A 220 10.75 -3.61 -4.92
CA GLU A 220 11.39 -4.14 -6.12
C GLU A 220 11.09 -3.33 -7.37
N THR A 221 9.96 -2.62 -7.40
CA THR A 221 9.54 -1.81 -8.57
C THR A 221 9.73 -0.30 -8.36
N GLY A 222 10.19 0.12 -7.17
CA GLY A 222 10.45 1.53 -6.82
C GLY A 222 11.91 1.98 -6.96
N GLY A 223 12.84 1.05 -7.20
CA GLY A 223 14.28 1.30 -7.33
C GLY A 223 14.69 1.63 -8.78
N GLY A 224 15.06 2.89 -9.02
CA GLY A 224 15.58 3.43 -10.27
C GLY A 224 16.01 4.87 -10.09
#